data_AF-A0A1H7ATM8-F1
#
_entry.id   AF-A0A1H7ATM8-F1
#
_cell.length_a   1.000
_cell.length_b   1.000
_cell.length_c   1.000
_cell.angle_alpha   90.00
_cell.angle_beta   90.00
_cell.angle_gamma   90.00
#
_symmetry.space_group_name_H-M   'P 1'
#
loop_
_entity.id
_entity.type
_entity.pdbx_description
1 polymer ?
#
loop_
_entity_poly.entity_id
_entity_poly.type
_entity_poly.pdbx_seq_one_letter_code
_entity_poly.pdbx_strand_id
1 'polypeptide(L)'
;MEMASATSVFAPGLSIIGDIEATSDIRIEGDICGNVVTKKKVIVGVSGKVKGDIHASEICVMGEVLGDLYIQGLARFTAEATMKGTVCSEKIGIEAGADVELTVSKFNKGGATERSAKSQKGNDPNTPRRPVEELMKMD
;
A
#
# COMPACT_ATOMS: atom_id res chain seq x y z
N MET A 1 0.00 -19.31 30.69
CA MET A 1 -0.27 -17.92 31.09
C MET A 1 -0.83 -17.24 29.85
N GLU A 2 -2.14 -17.11 29.78
CA GLU A 2 -2.79 -16.39 28.67
C GLU A 2 -2.50 -14.91 28.89
N MET A 3 -1.60 -14.35 28.07
CA MET A 3 -1.39 -12.91 28.05
C MET A 3 -2.65 -12.31 27.44
N ALA A 4 -3.42 -11.58 28.25
CA ALA A 4 -4.54 -10.80 27.76
C ALA A 4 -4.06 -9.98 26.56
N SER A 5 -4.63 -10.20 25.37
CA SER A 5 -4.27 -9.43 24.19
C SER A 5 -4.72 -8.00 24.40
N ALA A 6 -3.79 -7.13 24.79
CA ALA A 6 -4.08 -5.71 24.94
C ALA A 6 -4.33 -5.12 23.54
N THR A 7 -5.58 -4.82 23.22
CA THR A 7 -5.90 -4.12 21.98
C THR A 7 -5.52 -2.65 22.15
N SER A 8 -4.65 -2.15 21.26
CA SER A 8 -4.36 -0.73 21.19
C SER A 8 -5.48 -0.04 20.43
N VAL A 9 -6.17 0.89 21.10
CA VAL A 9 -7.29 1.64 20.53
C VAL A 9 -6.86 3.09 20.31
N PHE A 10 -6.91 3.54 19.06
CA PHE A 10 -6.75 4.93 18.70
C PHE A 10 -8.13 5.60 18.69
N ALA A 11 -8.36 6.47 19.66
CA ALA A 11 -9.64 7.13 19.87
C ALA A 11 -9.99 8.10 18.71
N PRO A 12 -11.29 8.37 18.48
CA PRO A 12 -11.70 9.40 17.54
C PRO A 12 -11.21 10.78 17.97
N GLY A 13 -10.82 11.61 17.00
CA GLY A 13 -10.23 12.93 17.23
C GLY A 13 -8.72 12.93 17.49
N LEU A 14 -8.08 11.77 17.47
CA LEU A 14 -6.63 11.63 17.56
C LEU A 14 -6.02 11.61 16.14
N SER A 15 -4.99 12.43 15.92
CA SER A 15 -4.24 12.49 14.66
C SER A 15 -2.78 12.08 14.90
N ILE A 16 -2.33 11.03 14.22
CA ILE A 16 -0.95 10.54 14.29
C ILE A 16 -0.23 10.82 13.00
N ILE A 17 1.01 11.30 13.12
CA ILE A 17 1.90 11.52 11.99
C ILE A 17 3.22 10.80 12.30
N GLY A 18 3.58 9.81 11.48
CA GLY A 18 4.78 9.00 11.67
C GLY A 18 4.50 7.49 11.61
N ASP A 19 5.52 6.69 11.94
CA ASP A 19 5.48 5.24 11.89
C ASP A 19 4.95 4.64 13.21
N ILE A 20 4.07 3.64 13.09
CA ILE A 20 3.44 2.94 14.21
C ILE A 20 3.83 1.47 14.14
N GLU A 21 4.50 0.98 15.18
CA GLU A 21 4.79 -0.44 15.34
C GLU A 21 4.08 -0.99 16.57
N ALA A 22 3.28 -2.05 16.41
CA ALA A 22 2.64 -2.73 17.53
C ALA A 22 2.80 -4.25 17.44
N THR A 23 2.83 -4.88 18.61
CA THR A 23 2.88 -6.34 18.76
C THR A 23 1.53 -6.95 19.08
N SER A 24 0.50 -6.12 19.24
CA SER A 24 -0.87 -6.49 19.58
C SER A 24 -1.88 -6.04 18.51
N ASP A 25 -3.14 -6.40 18.71
CA ASP A 25 -4.24 -5.99 17.86
C ASP A 25 -4.45 -4.48 17.93
N ILE A 26 -4.74 -3.87 16.78
CA ILE A 26 -4.90 -2.43 16.63
C ILE A 26 -6.35 -2.12 16.21
N ARG A 27 -6.98 -1.15 16.87
CA ARG A 27 -8.23 -0.53 16.42
C ARG A 27 -8.03 0.96 16.18
N ILE A 28 -8.31 1.42 14.98
CA ILE A 28 -8.11 2.80 14.53
C ILE A 28 -9.47 3.47 14.34
N GLU A 29 -9.79 4.45 15.17
CA GLU A 29 -11.01 5.27 15.03
C GLU A 29 -10.69 6.77 14.80
N GLY A 30 -9.44 7.10 14.51
CA GLY A 30 -8.96 8.46 14.23
C GLY A 30 -8.13 8.55 12.94
N ASP A 31 -7.36 9.62 12.80
CA ASP A 31 -6.56 9.92 11.60
C ASP A 31 -5.11 9.46 11.77
N ILE A 32 -4.60 8.69 10.82
CA ILE A 32 -3.21 8.23 10.78
C ILE A 32 -2.60 8.62 9.45
N CYS A 33 -1.47 9.32 9.49
CA CYS A 33 -0.65 9.66 8.35
C CYS A 33 0.76 9.07 8.53
N GLY A 34 1.00 7.91 7.94
CA GLY A 34 2.26 7.18 8.05
C GLY A 34 2.07 5.67 7.99
N ASN A 35 3.13 4.93 8.32
CA ASN A 35 3.17 3.48 8.14
C ASN A 35 2.72 2.76 9.40
N VAL A 36 1.90 1.72 9.25
CA VAL A 36 1.43 0.90 10.38
C VAL A 36 1.93 -0.52 10.20
N VAL A 37 2.70 -1.01 11.17
CA VAL A 37 3.26 -2.37 11.16
C VAL A 37 2.80 -3.13 12.39
N THR A 38 2.13 -4.25 12.16
CA THR A 38 1.78 -5.20 13.21
C THR A 38 1.86 -6.64 12.71
N LYS A 39 2.12 -7.58 13.61
CA LYS A 39 2.04 -9.02 13.33
C LYS A 39 0.67 -9.62 13.67
N LYS A 40 -0.29 -8.77 14.05
CA LYS A 40 -1.63 -9.16 14.51
C LYS A 40 -2.70 -8.57 13.59
N LYS A 41 -3.91 -8.41 14.13
CA LYS A 41 -5.07 -7.88 13.40
C LYS A 41 -5.12 -6.35 13.48
N VAL A 42 -5.46 -5.72 12.37
CA VAL A 42 -5.80 -4.29 12.31
C VAL A 42 -7.28 -4.13 12.00
N ILE A 43 -7.95 -3.24 12.73
CA ILE A 43 -9.33 -2.86 12.50
C ILE A 43 -9.36 -1.36 12.27
N VAL A 44 -9.76 -0.94 11.08
CA VAL A 44 -10.05 0.46 10.78
C VAL A 44 -11.54 0.66 10.99
N GLY A 45 -11.93 1.36 12.05
CA GLY A 45 -13.32 1.67 12.34
C GLY A 45 -13.91 2.68 11.34
N VAL A 46 -15.22 2.90 11.40
CA VAL A 46 -15.94 3.80 10.47
C VAL A 46 -15.41 5.23 10.45
N SER A 47 -14.97 5.73 11.61
CA SER A 47 -14.35 7.06 11.75
C SER A 47 -12.85 7.06 11.49
N GLY A 48 -12.25 5.89 11.27
CA GLY A 48 -10.83 5.73 11.05
C GLY A 48 -10.42 6.16 9.65
N LYS A 49 -9.38 6.97 9.56
CA LYS A 49 -8.77 7.40 8.29
C LYS A 49 -7.30 7.09 8.30
N VAL A 50 -6.84 6.27 7.36
CA VAL A 50 -5.43 5.89 7.27
C VAL A 50 -4.86 6.32 5.93
N LYS A 51 -3.78 7.09 5.96
CA LYS A 51 -2.99 7.51 4.79
C LYS A 51 -1.57 6.98 4.93
N GLY A 52 -1.23 5.96 4.16
CA GLY A 52 0.07 5.30 4.21
C GLY A 52 0.00 3.78 4.08
N ASP A 53 1.13 3.12 4.29
CA ASP A 53 1.29 1.68 4.11
C ASP A 53 0.92 0.90 5.38
N ILE A 54 0.12 -0.17 5.24
CA ILE A 54 -0.25 -1.03 6.38
C ILE A 54 0.27 -2.44 6.16
N HIS A 55 1.06 -2.93 7.11
CA HIS A 55 1.56 -4.30 7.17
C HIS A 55 0.92 -5.02 8.35
N ALA A 56 0.12 -6.06 8.08
CA ALA A 56 -0.60 -6.80 9.10
C ALA A 56 -0.76 -8.29 8.75
N SER A 57 -1.10 -9.12 9.74
CA SER A 57 -1.49 -10.50 9.46
C SER A 57 -2.91 -10.55 8.90
N GLU A 58 -3.82 -9.77 9.48
CA GLU A 58 -5.22 -9.67 9.06
C GLU A 58 -5.68 -8.23 9.17
N ILE A 59 -6.59 -7.82 8.30
CA ILE A 59 -7.20 -6.48 8.36
C ILE A 59 -8.71 -6.53 8.17
N CYS A 60 -9.41 -5.68 8.89
CA CYS A 60 -10.82 -5.38 8.69
C CYS A 60 -10.98 -3.88 8.50
N VAL A 61 -11.40 -3.46 7.31
CA VAL A 61 -11.61 -2.05 6.97
C VAL A 61 -13.11 -1.76 7.02
N MET A 62 -13.48 -0.76 7.81
CA MET A 62 -14.84 -0.21 7.91
C MET A 62 -14.89 1.30 7.63
N GLY A 63 -13.74 1.97 7.58
CA GLY A 63 -13.60 3.40 7.31
C GLY A 63 -12.82 3.68 6.03
N GLU A 64 -12.01 4.75 6.04
CA GLU A 64 -11.26 5.24 4.87
C GLU A 64 -9.78 4.84 4.93
N VAL A 65 -9.28 4.22 3.86
CA VAL A 65 -7.87 3.85 3.74
C VAL A 65 -7.33 4.27 2.38
N LEU A 66 -6.22 5.00 2.38
CA LEU A 66 -5.55 5.53 1.19
C LEU A 66 -4.06 5.17 1.25
N GLY A 67 -3.67 4.17 0.47
CA GLY A 67 -2.30 3.61 0.49
C GLY A 67 -2.27 2.12 0.18
N ASP A 68 -1.11 1.49 0.40
CA ASP A 68 -0.90 0.09 0.07
C ASP A 68 -1.06 -0.81 1.32
N LEU A 69 -1.78 -1.93 1.14
CA LEU A 69 -2.07 -2.91 2.17
C LEU A 69 -1.31 -4.20 1.92
N TYR A 70 -0.43 -4.57 2.85
CA TYR A 70 0.38 -5.79 2.82
C TYR A 70 -0.09 -6.75 3.91
N ILE A 71 -1.03 -7.61 3.56
CA ILE A 71 -1.79 -8.44 4.50
C ILE A 71 -1.48 -9.91 4.28
N GLN A 72 -0.87 -10.58 5.26
CA GLN A 72 -0.42 -11.97 5.07
C GLN A 72 -1.58 -12.97 4.92
N GLY A 73 -2.70 -12.71 5.60
CA GLY A 73 -3.86 -13.61 5.66
C GLY A 73 -5.07 -13.05 4.95
N LEU A 74 -6.05 -12.58 5.73
CA LEU A 74 -7.35 -12.11 5.24
C LEU A 74 -7.45 -10.58 5.30
N ALA A 75 -7.76 -9.98 4.15
CA ALA A 75 -8.23 -8.60 4.05
C ALA A 75 -9.76 -8.57 3.89
N ARG A 76 -10.46 -8.00 4.87
CA ARG A 76 -11.92 -7.86 4.85
C ARG A 76 -12.32 -6.39 4.71
N PHE A 77 -13.18 -6.10 3.75
CA PHE A 77 -13.79 -4.80 3.51
C PHE A 77 -15.29 -4.89 3.79
N THR A 78 -15.80 -4.10 4.74
CA THR A 78 -17.23 -4.06 5.08
C THR A 78 -17.99 -3.09 4.18
N ALA A 79 -19.33 -3.05 4.32
CA ALA A 79 -20.19 -2.20 3.50
C ALA A 79 -19.90 -0.69 3.58
N GLU A 80 -19.26 -0.21 4.64
CA GLU A 80 -18.90 1.22 4.82
C GLU A 80 -17.44 1.51 4.46
N ALA A 81 -16.69 0.47 4.06
CA ALA A 81 -15.27 0.60 3.74
C ALA A 81 -15.08 1.42 2.46
N THR A 82 -14.21 2.44 2.55
CA THR A 82 -13.71 3.19 1.41
C THR A 82 -12.20 2.96 1.29
N MET A 83 -11.75 2.38 0.19
CA MET A 83 -10.31 2.08 0.01
C MET A 83 -9.80 2.50 -1.36
N LYS A 84 -8.64 3.16 -1.39
CA LYS A 84 -7.90 3.47 -2.62
C LYS A 84 -6.43 3.09 -2.50
N GLY A 85 -5.93 2.25 -3.42
CA GLY A 85 -4.52 1.85 -3.47
C GLY A 85 -4.29 0.39 -3.85
N THR A 86 -3.16 -0.20 -3.47
CA THR A 86 -2.84 -1.60 -3.80
C THR A 86 -3.12 -2.52 -2.62
N VAL A 87 -3.71 -3.69 -2.84
CA VAL A 87 -3.87 -4.74 -1.82
C VAL A 87 -3.09 -5.97 -2.21
N CYS A 88 -2.12 -6.33 -1.37
CA CYS A 88 -1.39 -7.58 -1.41
C CYS A 88 -1.90 -8.48 -0.30
N SER A 89 -2.74 -9.46 -0.62
CA SER A 89 -3.22 -10.43 0.38
C SER A 89 -3.41 -11.84 -0.15
N GLU A 90 -3.43 -12.83 0.75
CA GLU A 90 -3.71 -14.22 0.40
C GLU A 90 -5.21 -14.41 0.15
N LYS A 91 -6.06 -13.77 0.95
CA LYS A 91 -7.52 -13.85 0.84
C LYS A 91 -8.11 -12.45 0.96
N ILE A 92 -9.07 -12.14 0.09
CA ILE A 92 -9.77 -10.87 0.07
C ILE A 92 -11.27 -11.15 0.15
N GLY A 93 -11.94 -10.53 1.12
CA GLY A 93 -13.39 -10.57 1.27
C GLY A 93 -13.95 -9.16 1.19
N ILE A 94 -14.86 -8.93 0.26
CA ILE A 94 -15.53 -7.63 0.05
C ILE A 94 -17.02 -7.86 0.31
N GLU A 95 -17.59 -7.13 1.26
CA GLU A 95 -19.03 -7.15 1.54
C GLU A 95 -19.80 -6.21 0.61
N ALA A 96 -21.08 -6.53 0.38
CA ALA A 96 -21.95 -5.72 -0.46
C ALA A 96 -22.13 -4.31 0.15
N GLY A 97 -21.77 -3.29 -0.62
CA GLY A 97 -21.81 -1.88 -0.20
C GLY A 97 -20.44 -1.21 -0.12
N ALA A 98 -19.35 -1.97 -0.06
CA ALA A 98 -18.00 -1.41 0.00
C ALA A 98 -17.66 -0.62 -1.28
N ASP A 99 -17.14 0.60 -1.12
CA ASP A 99 -16.62 1.44 -2.21
C ASP A 99 -15.09 1.30 -2.28
N VAL A 100 -14.60 0.42 -3.13
CA VAL A 100 -13.18 0.09 -3.18
C VAL A 100 -12.60 0.25 -4.58
N GLU A 101 -11.61 1.12 -4.71
CA GLU A 101 -10.84 1.37 -5.93
C GLU A 101 -9.40 0.88 -5.70
N LEU A 102 -9.22 -0.44 -5.81
CA LEU A 102 -7.96 -1.08 -5.46
C LEU A 102 -7.36 -1.95 -6.57
N THR A 103 -6.03 -2.00 -6.59
CA THR A 103 -5.26 -2.92 -7.43
C THR A 103 -4.86 -4.14 -6.60
N VAL A 104 -5.32 -5.33 -6.95
CA VAL A 104 -4.93 -6.55 -6.23
C VAL A 104 -3.63 -7.09 -6.81
N SER A 105 -2.63 -7.25 -5.96
CA SER A 105 -1.37 -7.92 -6.30
C SER A 105 -1.24 -9.23 -5.54
N LYS A 106 -0.64 -10.24 -6.18
CA LYS A 106 -0.45 -11.55 -5.58
C LYS A 106 0.49 -11.42 -4.37
N PHE A 107 0.07 -11.91 -3.20
CA PHE A 107 0.94 -11.96 -2.03
C PHE A 107 2.14 -12.87 -2.32
N ASN A 108 3.29 -12.28 -2.62
CA ASN A 108 4.51 -13.03 -2.86
C ASN A 108 5.23 -13.20 -1.51
N LYS A 109 5.33 -14.44 -1.01
CA LYS A 109 6.05 -14.77 0.24
C LYS A 109 7.56 -14.50 0.19
N GLY A 110 8.05 -13.83 -0.86
CA GLY A 110 9.40 -13.29 -0.96
C GLY A 110 9.32 -11.98 -1.74
N GLY A 111 9.64 -10.87 -1.08
CA GLY A 111 9.63 -9.54 -1.67
C GLY A 111 10.28 -8.53 -0.74
N ALA A 112 11.56 -8.74 -0.42
CA ALA A 112 12.40 -7.62 -0.02
C ALA A 112 12.48 -6.65 -1.21
N THR A 113 12.13 -5.39 -0.93
CA THR A 113 12.60 -4.15 -1.56
C THR A 113 12.99 -4.23 -3.04
N GLU A 114 12.17 -3.66 -3.94
CA GLU A 114 12.55 -3.28 -5.31
C GLU A 114 11.30 -2.57 -5.93
N ARG A 115 11.24 -1.32 -6.41
CA ARG A 115 12.22 -0.32 -6.86
C ARG A 115 11.52 1.06 -6.92
N SER A 116 11.96 2.02 -6.11
CA SER A 116 11.81 3.45 -6.45
C SER A 116 13.19 3.99 -6.83
N ALA A 117 13.63 3.57 -8.01
CA ALA A 117 14.80 4.12 -8.70
C ALA A 117 14.49 4.08 -10.19
N LYS A 118 13.72 5.06 -10.68
CA LYS A 118 13.56 5.29 -12.11
C LYS A 118 14.86 5.93 -12.63
N SER A 119 15.83 5.09 -12.96
CA SER A 119 17.00 5.48 -13.76
C SER A 119 16.65 5.40 -15.25
N GLN A 120 16.98 6.49 -15.95
CA GLN A 120 17.57 6.56 -17.29
C GLN A 120 17.23 5.45 -18.31
N LYS A 121 16.61 5.84 -19.43
CA LYS A 121 17.01 5.32 -20.76
C LYS A 121 16.57 6.26 -21.89
N GLY A 122 17.49 7.12 -22.32
CA GLY A 122 17.58 7.64 -23.68
C GLY A 122 19.02 7.41 -24.12
N ASN A 123 19.28 6.31 -24.81
CA ASN A 123 20.62 5.94 -25.27
C ASN A 123 20.50 5.65 -26.76
N ASP A 124 21.29 6.33 -27.58
CA ASP A 124 21.73 5.73 -28.84
C ASP A 124 23.11 6.28 -29.27
N PRO A 125 24.21 5.63 -28.86
CA PRO A 125 25.56 5.98 -29.30
C PRO A 125 26.03 5.24 -30.56
N ASN A 126 25.17 4.64 -31.39
CA ASN A 126 25.64 3.87 -32.55
C ASN A 126 24.98 4.24 -33.88
N THR A 127 25.22 5.47 -34.34
CA THR A 127 25.08 5.80 -35.77
C THR A 127 26.45 5.73 -36.44
N PRO A 128 26.70 4.83 -37.41
CA PRO A 128 27.93 4.84 -38.17
C PRO A 128 28.01 6.11 -39.03
N ARG A 129 29.01 6.97 -38.77
CA ARG A 129 29.31 8.14 -39.60
C ARG A 129 29.80 7.66 -40.96
N ARG A 130 28.98 7.76 -42.00
CA ARG A 130 29.45 7.66 -43.38
C ARG A 130 30.00 9.04 -43.81
N PRO A 131 31.22 9.13 -44.36
CA PRO A 131 31.70 10.37 -44.97
C PRO A 131 30.94 10.59 -46.28
N VAL A 132 30.35 11.77 -46.45
CA VAL A 132 29.81 12.23 -47.74
C VAL A 132 30.88 13.07 -48.44
N GLU A 133 31.74 12.39 -49.19
CA GLU A 133 32.41 13.01 -50.33
C GLU A 133 31.49 12.94 -51.56
N GLU A 134 31.47 14.06 -52.28
CA GLU A 134 31.14 14.21 -53.70
C GLU A 134 29.66 14.20 -54.16
N LEU A 135 29.17 15.39 -54.57
CA LEU A 135 28.98 15.77 -55.98
C LEU A 135 27.73 16.66 -56.18
N MET A 136 27.94 17.96 -56.44
CA MET A 136 27.08 18.71 -57.35
C MET A 136 27.89 19.80 -58.05
N LYS A 137 28.24 19.51 -59.30
CA LYS A 137 28.51 20.50 -60.35
C LYS A 137 27.18 21.05 -60.89
N MET A 138 27.26 22.21 -61.55
CA MET A 138 26.26 22.91 -62.37
C MET A 138 25.14 23.60 -61.56
N ASP A 139 24.80 24.88 -61.78
CA ASP A 139 24.99 25.84 -62.89
C ASP A 139 25.56 27.19 -62.41
#